data_AF-A0A7V1SLP9-F1
#
_entry.id   AF-A0A7V1SLP9-F1
#
_cell.length_a   1.000
_cell.length_b   1.000
_cell.length_c   1.000
_cell.angle_alpha   90.00
_cell.angle_beta   90.00
_cell.angle_gamma   90.00
#
_symmetry.space_group_name_H-M   'P 1'
#
loop_
_entity.id
_entity.type
_entity.pdbx_description
1 polymer ?
#
loop_
_entity_poly.entity_id
_entity_poly.type
_entity_poly.pdbx_seq_one_letter_code
_entity_poly.pdbx_strand_id
1 'polypeptide(L)'
;MELQFVSNVRKTAENSFDSGLYCAESVVLALAGAQGVESDLLPRIATGFCSGMGRMRGTCGAVSGAIMGISLALGRSEAAGSVQWYGLRYSAGALPS
;
A
#
# COMPACT_ATOMS: atom_id res chain seq x y z
N MET A 1 12.66 -13.55 8.90
CA MET A 1 12.45 -12.09 9.06
C MET A 1 11.21 -11.62 8.29
N GLU A 2 11.01 -12.06 7.03
CA GLU A 2 9.79 -11.72 6.26
C GLU A 2 8.45 -12.14 6.90
N LEU A 3 8.42 -13.30 7.57
CA LEU A 3 7.19 -13.79 8.23
C LEU A 3 6.67 -12.83 9.32
N GLN A 4 7.56 -12.11 10.02
CA GLN A 4 7.17 -11.14 11.05
C GLN A 4 6.55 -9.89 10.42
N PHE A 5 7.10 -9.41 9.30
CA PHE A 5 6.56 -8.26 8.57
C PHE A 5 5.13 -8.54 8.09
N VAL A 6 4.93 -9.66 7.37
CA VAL A 6 3.61 -10.04 6.86
C VAL A 6 2.61 -10.24 8.00
N SER A 7 3.03 -10.89 9.09
CA SER A 7 2.17 -11.08 10.27
C SER A 7 1.77 -9.75 10.93
N ASN A 8 2.70 -8.80 11.05
CA ASN A 8 2.42 -7.50 11.65
C ASN A 8 1.50 -6.65 10.77
N VAL A 9 1.79 -6.57 9.47
CA VAL A 9 0.92 -5.87 8.51
C VAL A 9 -0.48 -6.45 8.52
N ARG A 10 -0.60 -7.79 8.52
CA ARG A 10 -1.89 -8.47 8.60
C ARG A 10 -2.66 -8.06 9.86
N LYS A 11 -2.02 -8.16 11.04
CA LYS A 11 -2.68 -7.85 12.32
C LYS A 11 -3.11 -6.39 12.39
N THR A 12 -2.28 -5.47 11.89
CA THR A 12 -2.63 -4.05 11.82
C THR A 12 -3.82 -3.82 10.90
N ALA A 13 -3.85 -4.46 9.72
CA ALA A 13 -4.97 -4.33 8.79
C ALA A 13 -6.28 -4.91 9.36
N GLU A 14 -6.21 -6.06 10.05
CA GLU A 14 -7.36 -6.65 10.76
C GLU A 14 -7.89 -5.68 11.83
N ASN A 15 -7.02 -5.18 12.71
CA ASN A 15 -7.40 -4.21 13.75
C ASN A 15 -8.00 -2.93 13.17
N SER A 16 -7.43 -2.41 12.07
CA SER A 16 -7.94 -1.23 11.38
C SER A 16 -9.34 -1.46 10.82
N PHE A 17 -9.57 -2.62 10.20
CA PHE A 17 -10.89 -2.99 9.70
C PHE A 17 -11.92 -3.13 10.84
N ASP A 18 -11.54 -3.78 11.94
CA ASP A 18 -12.39 -3.92 13.13
C ASP A 18 -12.70 -2.56 13.78
N SER A 19 -11.81 -1.58 13.65
CA SER A 19 -12.04 -0.20 14.11
C SER A 19 -12.99 0.62 13.22
N GLY A 20 -13.48 0.06 12.12
CA GLY A 20 -14.47 0.69 11.23
C GLY A 20 -13.89 1.24 9.91
N LEU A 21 -12.60 1.03 9.63
CA LEU A 21 -12.02 1.37 8.33
C LEU A 21 -12.44 0.35 7.26
N TYR A 22 -12.49 0.80 6.02
CA TYR A 22 -12.83 -0.06 4.90
C TYR A 22 -11.62 -0.87 4.39
N CYS A 23 -11.90 -1.91 3.62
CA CYS A 23 -10.89 -2.89 3.20
C CYS A 23 -9.65 -2.30 2.50
N ALA A 24 -9.78 -1.27 1.64
CA ALA A 24 -8.62 -0.64 1.03
C ALA A 24 -7.85 0.25 2.01
N GLU A 25 -8.58 0.97 2.86
CA GLU A 25 -8.04 1.89 3.88
C GLU A 25 -7.21 1.13 4.90
N SER A 26 -7.73 0.03 5.43
CA SER A 26 -7.05 -0.80 6.42
C SER A 26 -5.74 -1.37 5.87
N VAL A 27 -5.73 -1.84 4.62
CA VAL A 27 -4.53 -2.43 4.01
C VAL A 27 -3.50 -1.36 3.67
N VAL A 28 -3.91 -0.22 3.09
CA VAL A 28 -2.95 0.84 2.74
C VAL A 28 -2.32 1.44 3.99
N LEU A 29 -3.08 1.65 5.06
CA LEU A 29 -2.57 2.18 6.32
C LEU A 29 -1.61 1.20 6.99
N ALA A 30 -1.93 -0.09 7.02
CA ALA A 30 -1.05 -1.10 7.59
C ALA A 30 0.29 -1.19 6.84
N LEU A 31 0.26 -1.12 5.51
CA LEU A 31 1.47 -1.12 4.69
C LEU A 31 2.26 0.17 4.80
N ALA A 32 1.59 1.32 4.83
CA ALA A 32 2.23 2.63 4.99
C ALA A 32 2.91 2.74 6.35
N GLY A 33 2.23 2.35 7.43
CA GLY A 33 2.80 2.33 8.78
C GLY A 33 4.01 1.40 8.89
N ALA A 34 3.98 0.24 8.23
CA ALA A 34 5.14 -0.67 8.18
C ALA A 34 6.33 -0.10 7.38
N GLN A 35 6.10 0.92 6.54
CA GLN A 35 7.13 1.68 5.82
C GLN A 35 7.51 2.99 6.54
N GLY A 36 6.91 3.29 7.70
CA GLY A 36 7.12 4.54 8.43
C GLY A 36 6.43 5.75 7.80
N VAL A 37 5.40 5.54 6.97
CA VAL A 37 4.62 6.59 6.33
C VAL A 37 3.28 6.73 7.05
N GLU A 38 3.04 7.90 7.63
CA GLU A 38 1.74 8.27 8.21
C GLU A 38 1.17 9.47 7.45
N SER A 39 -0.05 9.33 6.94
CA SER A 39 -0.74 10.40 6.22
C SER A 39 -2.25 10.19 6.20
N ASP A 40 -2.99 11.20 6.63
CA ASP A 40 -4.46 11.24 6.58
C ASP A 40 -5.00 11.24 5.14
N LEU A 41 -4.14 11.47 4.14
CA LEU A 41 -4.53 11.41 2.73
C LEU A 41 -4.71 9.97 2.26
N LEU A 42 -3.98 9.00 2.82
CA LEU A 42 -4.03 7.60 2.42
C LEU A 42 -5.43 6.97 2.56
N PRO A 43 -6.11 7.07 3.72
CA PRO A 43 -7.47 6.54 3.83
C PRO A 43 -8.42 7.31 2.91
N ARG A 44 -8.30 8.64 2.81
CA ARG A 44 -9.17 9.48 1.96
C ARG A 44 -9.12 9.10 0.48
N ILE A 45 -7.93 8.82 -0.05
CA ILE A 45 -7.78 8.37 -1.46
C ILE A 45 -8.19 6.91 -1.62
N ALA A 46 -8.01 6.08 -0.58
CA ALA A 46 -8.34 4.65 -0.62
C ALA A 46 -9.85 4.38 -0.56
N THR A 47 -10.65 5.25 0.08
CA THR A 47 -12.11 5.09 0.22
C THR A 47 -12.81 4.77 -1.10
N GLY A 48 -12.39 5.40 -2.21
CA GLY A 48 -12.99 5.18 -3.54
C GLY A 48 -12.81 3.76 -4.08
N PHE A 49 -11.81 3.02 -3.60
CA PHE A 49 -11.53 1.64 -4.02
C PHE A 49 -12.27 0.59 -3.20
N CYS A 50 -12.86 1.00 -2.08
CA CYS A 50 -13.61 0.11 -1.19
C CYS A 50 -14.90 -0.39 -1.85
N SER A 51 -15.45 -1.49 -1.29
CA SER A 51 -16.65 -2.16 -1.82
C SER A 51 -16.53 -2.67 -3.27
N GLY A 52 -15.33 -3.05 -3.69
CA GLY A 52 -15.06 -3.60 -5.03
C GLY A 52 -14.97 -2.53 -6.12
N MET A 53 -14.53 -1.32 -5.75
CA MET A 53 -14.70 -0.05 -6.47
C MET A 53 -16.18 0.37 -6.61
N GLY A 54 -16.81 0.70 -5.48
CA GLY A 54 -18.11 1.40 -5.48
C GLY A 54 -19.35 0.54 -5.79
N ARG A 55 -19.37 -0.74 -5.35
CA ARG A 55 -20.46 -1.73 -5.60
C ARG A 55 -20.59 -2.21 -7.05
N MET A 56 -19.58 -1.98 -7.89
CA MET A 56 -19.60 -2.40 -9.29
C MET A 56 -19.14 -3.84 -9.53
N ARG A 57 -18.91 -4.64 -8.47
CA ARG A 57 -18.28 -5.98 -8.53
C ARG A 57 -16.92 -5.97 -9.25
N GLY A 58 -16.19 -4.86 -9.16
CA GLY A 58 -14.83 -4.74 -9.67
C GLY A 58 -13.80 -5.36 -8.74
N THR A 59 -12.54 -4.97 -8.92
CA THR A 59 -11.39 -5.47 -8.16
C THR A 59 -11.59 -5.25 -6.65
N CYS A 60 -11.17 -6.24 -5.85
CA CYS A 60 -11.24 -6.15 -4.40
C CYS A 60 -10.52 -4.89 -3.86
N GLY A 61 -11.18 -4.17 -2.95
CA GLY A 61 -10.62 -2.96 -2.35
C GLY A 61 -9.34 -3.25 -1.55
N ALA A 62 -9.26 -4.38 -0.84
CA ALA A 62 -8.05 -4.79 -0.13
C ALA A 62 -6.85 -4.98 -1.07
N VAL A 63 -7.07 -5.59 -2.25
CA VAL A 63 -6.02 -5.77 -3.26
C VAL A 63 -5.59 -4.42 -3.85
N SER A 64 -6.55 -3.55 -4.11
CA SER A 64 -6.27 -2.18 -4.59
C SER A 64 -5.49 -1.36 -3.56
N GLY A 65 -5.85 -1.48 -2.27
CA GLY A 65 -5.12 -0.92 -1.14
C GLY A 65 -3.70 -1.47 -1.02
N ALA A 66 -3.49 -2.76 -1.28
CA ALA A 66 -2.16 -3.37 -1.31
C ALA A 66 -1.29 -2.78 -2.43
N ILE A 67 -1.84 -2.63 -3.63
CA ILE A 67 -1.14 -2.00 -4.77
C ILE A 67 -0.75 -0.56 -4.43
N MET A 68 -1.66 0.21 -3.82
CA MET A 68 -1.35 1.56 -3.34
C MET A 68 -0.21 1.54 -2.31
N GLY A 69 -0.28 0.65 -1.30
CA GLY A 69 0.74 0.53 -0.27
C GLY A 69 2.13 0.16 -0.81
N ILE A 70 2.21 -0.75 -1.78
CA ILE A 70 3.46 -1.10 -2.46
C ILE A 70 3.99 0.08 -3.29
N SER A 71 3.09 0.81 -3.93
CA SER A 71 3.44 1.99 -4.74
C SER A 71 3.97 3.15 -3.89
N LEU A 72 3.77 3.15 -2.57
CA LEU A 72 4.41 4.13 -1.69
C LEU A 72 5.94 3.94 -1.64
N ALA A 73 6.43 2.69 -1.60
CA ALA A 73 7.87 2.40 -1.59
C ALA A 73 8.51 2.50 -2.99
N LEU A 74 7.76 2.10 -4.02
CA LEU A 74 8.34 1.78 -5.33
C LEU A 74 7.72 2.60 -6.48
N GLY A 75 6.77 3.48 -6.16
CA GLY A 75 6.16 4.38 -7.13
C GLY A 75 7.16 5.40 -7.66
N ARG A 76 6.83 5.93 -8.84
CA ARG A 76 7.59 7.02 -9.45
C ARG A 76 7.47 8.32 -8.62
N SER A 77 8.56 9.06 -8.52
CA SER A 77 8.57 10.41 -7.91
C SER A 77 8.59 11.54 -8.93
N GLU A 78 8.92 11.24 -10.19
CA GLU A 78 9.02 12.21 -11.29
C GLU A 78 8.20 11.78 -12.50
N ALA A 79 7.56 12.73 -13.16
CA ALA A 79 6.73 12.48 -14.35
C ALA A 79 7.53 11.93 -15.53
N ALA A 80 8.81 12.30 -15.65
CA ALA A 80 9.72 11.84 -16.70
C ALA A 80 10.31 10.44 -16.44
N GLY A 81 10.10 9.85 -15.25
CA GLY A 81 10.61 8.52 -14.91
C GLY A 81 9.80 7.40 -15.57
N SER A 82 10.47 6.44 -16.19
CA SER A 82 9.85 5.20 -16.68
C SER A 82 9.26 4.38 -15.51
N VAL A 83 8.18 3.62 -15.75
CA VAL A 83 7.62 2.64 -14.77
C VAL A 83 8.51 1.39 -14.69
N GLN A 84 9.81 1.59 -14.51
CA GLN A 84 10.79 0.52 -14.60
C GLN A 84 11.11 0.03 -13.19
N TRP A 85 10.29 -0.92 -12.73
CA TRP A 85 10.44 -1.61 -11.44
C TRP A 85 11.82 -2.26 -11.25
N TYR A 86 12.51 -2.59 -12.35
CA TYR A 86 13.90 -3.08 -12.34
C TYR A 86 14.97 -1.97 -12.24
N GLY A 87 14.66 -0.72 -12.61
CA GLY A 87 15.62 0.39 -12.69
C GLY A 87 15.84 1.13 -11.38
N LEU A 88 14.84 1.15 -10.48
CA LEU A 88 14.93 1.79 -9.17
C LEU A 88 16.01 1.17 -8.25
N ARG A 89 16.41 -0.08 -8.52
CA ARG A 89 17.53 -0.73 -7.82
C ARG A 89 18.90 -0.30 -8.35
N TYR A 90 18.97 0.29 -9.55
CA TYR A 90 20.21 0.80 -10.15
C TYR A 90 20.43 2.30 -9.93
N SER A 91 19.36 3.10 -9.84
CA SER A 91 19.48 4.56 -9.63
C SER A 91 19.73 4.97 -8.18
N ALA A 92 19.44 4.11 -7.20
CA ALA A 92 19.61 4.40 -5.78
C ALA A 92 20.97 3.97 -5.19
N GLY A 93 21.89 3.42 -5.99
CA GLY A 93 23.23 3.02 -5.52
C GLY A 93 23.26 1.95 -4.40
N ALA A 94 22.12 1.38 -4.02
CA ALA A 94 22.01 0.40 -2.93
C ALA A 94 22.02 -1.03 -3.48
N LEU A 95 23.18 -1.46 -3.99
CA LEU A 95 23.53 -2.87 -4.03
C LEU A 95 24.19 -3.23 -2.69
N PRO A 96 23.82 -4.33 -2.01
CA PRO A 96 24.66 -4.88 -0.97
C PRO A 96 25.92 -5.49 -1.61
N SER A 97 27.06 -4.84 -1.38
CA SER A 97 28.39 -5.46 -1.35
C SER A 97 29.00 -5.16 0.01
#